data_AF-A0A920QSQ4-F1
#
_entry.id   AF-A0A920QSQ4-F1
#
_cell.length_a   1.000
_cell.length_b   1.000
_cell.length_c   1.000
_cell.angle_alpha   90.00
_cell.angle_beta   90.00
_cell.angle_gamma   90.00
#
_symmetry.space_group_name_H-M   'P 1'
#
loop_
_entity.id
_entity.type
_entity.pdbx_description
1 polymer ?
#
loop_
_entity_poly.entity_id
_entity_poly.type
_entity_poly.pdbx_seq_one_letter_code
_entity_poly.pdbx_strand_id
1 'polypeptide(L)' 'MKGLRGLHSIFKGKAVTSCMVLAHSAHDAEVITIEGLGQLENMHPVQQAFVDYGGLQCGF' A
#
# COMPACT_ATOMS: atom_id res chain seq x y z
N MET A 1 8.06 16.72 -12.66
CA MET A 1 6.79 16.09 -12.24
C MET A 1 6.57 14.82 -13.05
N LYS A 2 6.95 13.65 -12.54
CA LYS A 2 6.58 12.34 -13.09
C LYS A 2 6.15 11.46 -11.91
N GLY A 3 4.98 10.84 -12.00
CA GLY A 3 4.34 10.09 -10.91
C GLY A 3 2.84 10.40 -10.75
N LEU A 4 2.10 10.62 -11.84
CA LEU A 4 0.70 11.06 -11.77
C LEU A 4 -0.28 9.94 -11.37
N ARG A 5 0.16 8.67 -11.34
CA ARG A 5 -0.57 7.49 -10.84
C ARG A 5 0.46 6.44 -10.39
N GLY A 6 0.22 5.76 -9.27
CA GLY A 6 1.08 4.65 -8.85
C GLY A 6 0.52 3.84 -7.70
N LEU A 7 0.87 2.56 -7.71
CA LEU A 7 0.70 1.66 -6.56
C LEU A 7 1.65 2.13 -5.46
N HIS A 8 1.09 2.38 -4.28
CA HIS A 8 1.88 2.81 -3.13
C HIS A 8 2.15 1.62 -2.22
N SER A 9 3.41 1.43 -1.88
CA SER A 9 3.85 0.46 -0.88
C SER A 9 4.64 1.20 0.19
N ILE A 10 4.76 0.61 1.38
CA ILE A 10 5.63 1.14 2.41
C ILE A 10 7.00 0.49 2.23
N PHE A 11 8.02 1.31 1.97
CA PHE A 11 9.42 0.89 1.81
C PHE A 11 10.25 1.60 2.88
N LYS A 12 10.91 0.84 3.75
CA LYS A 12 11.67 1.39 4.90
C LYS A 12 10.84 2.36 5.74
N GLY A 13 9.58 2.00 6.04
CA GLY A 13 8.66 2.80 6.83
C GLY A 13 8.08 4.04 6.14
N LYS A 14 8.32 4.24 4.84
CA LYS A 14 7.80 5.39 4.07
C LYS A 14 6.94 4.93 2.90
N ALA A 15 5.81 5.60 2.68
CA ALA A 15 5.02 5.41 1.47
C ALA A 15 5.83 5.84 0.23
N VAL A 16 5.95 4.96 -0.74
CA VAL A 16 6.65 5.20 -2.01
C VAL A 16 5.79 4.76 -3.18
N THR A 17 5.91 5.44 -4.32
CA THR A 17 5.36 4.99 -5.59
C THR A 17 6.23 3.83 -6.11
N SER A 18 5.78 2.59 -5.92
CA SER A 18 6.64 1.41 -6.10
C SER A 18 7.16 1.24 -7.53
N CYS A 19 6.40 1.66 -8.55
CA CYS A 19 6.84 1.62 -9.94
C CYS A 19 8.01 2.57 -10.27
N MET A 20 8.33 3.51 -9.37
CA MET A 20 9.47 4.42 -9.50
C MET A 20 10.67 3.96 -8.65
N VAL A 21 10.59 2.80 -7.99
CA VAL A 21 11.68 2.19 -7.22
C VAL A 21 12.19 0.97 -7.97
N LEU A 22 13.50 0.90 -8.20
CA LEU A 22 14.12 -0.29 -8.79
C LEU A 22 13.99 -1.47 -7.82
N ALA A 23 13.60 -2.64 -8.33
CA ALA A 23 13.46 -3.84 -7.52
C ALA A 23 14.74 -4.20 -6.74
N HIS A 24 15.92 -3.99 -7.35
CA HIS A 24 17.20 -4.19 -6.67
C HIS A 24 17.38 -3.32 -5.42
N SER A 25 16.83 -2.11 -5.41
CA SER A 25 16.88 -1.22 -4.24
C SER A 25 16.07 -1.74 -3.06
N ALA A 26 15.14 -2.68 -3.29
CA ALA A 26 14.34 -3.32 -2.25
C ALA A 26 15.00 -4.60 -1.68
N HIS A 27 16.18 -4.98 -2.15
CA HIS A 27 16.91 -6.14 -1.61
C HIS A 27 17.15 -5.96 -0.10
N ASP A 28 16.81 -6.99 0.68
CA ASP A 28 16.88 -7.05 2.15
C ASP A 28 16.16 -5.92 2.89
N ALA A 29 15.31 -5.16 2.20
CA ALA A 29 14.53 -4.10 2.81
C ALA A 29 13.14 -4.61 3.18
N GLU A 30 12.63 -4.08 4.28
CA GLU A 30 11.22 -4.26 4.62
C GLU A 30 10.34 -3.52 3.61
N VAL A 31 9.43 -4.28 3.00
CA VAL A 31 8.37 -3.79 2.12
C VAL A 31 7.04 -4.28 2.67
N ILE A 32 6.13 -3.35 2.96
CA ILE A 32 4.77 -3.67 3.40
C ILE A 32 3.81 -3.28 2.28
N THR A 33 3.02 -4.25 1.82
CA THR A 33 1.95 -4.09 0.84
C THR A 33 0.58 -4.10 1.55
N ILE A 34 -0.51 -3.97 0.80
CA ILE A 34 -1.87 -3.96 1.37
C ILE A 34 -2.18 -5.25 2.13
N GLU A 35 -1.69 -6.39 1.66
CA GLU A 35 -1.84 -7.71 2.28
C GLU A 35 -1.12 -7.82 3.63
N GLY A 36 -0.10 -6.98 3.85
CA GLY A 36 0.64 -6.93 5.12
C GLY A 36 -0.04 -6.11 6.21
N LEU A 37 -1.08 -5.32 5.89
CA LEU A 37 -1.76 -4.48 6.88
C LEU A 37 -2.80 -5.23 7.71
N GLY A 38 -3.47 -6.21 7.12
CA GLY A 38 -4.55 -6.94 7.76
C GLY A 38 -5.11 -8.04 6.87
N GLN A 39 -5.90 -8.92 7.48
CA GLN A 39 -6.62 -10.00 6.82
C GLN A 39 -8.12 -9.74 6.90
N LEU A 40 -8.94 -10.47 6.15
CA LEU A 40 -10.39 -10.23 6.10
C LEU A 40 -11.05 -10.34 7.48
N GLU A 41 -10.57 -11.27 8.30
CA GLU A 41 -11.05 -11.57 9.65
C GLU A 41 -10.43 -10.66 10.72
N ASN A 42 -9.36 -9.95 10.37
CA ASN A 42 -8.64 -9.03 11.26
C ASN A 42 -8.08 -7.86 10.45
N MET A 43 -8.98 -6.99 10.02
CA MET A 43 -8.66 -5.81 9.22
C MET A 43 -7.90 -4.78 10.04
N HIS A 44 -6.97 -4.09 9.39
CA HIS A 44 -6.37 -2.88 9.96
C HIS A 44 -7.46 -1.82 10.19
N PRO A 45 -7.39 -0.98 11.24
CA PRO A 45 -8.40 0.06 11.49
C PRO A 45 -8.70 0.96 10.29
N VAL A 46 -7.69 1.24 9.46
CA VAL A 46 -7.87 1.98 8.20
C VAL A 46 -8.68 1.19 7.17
N GLN A 47 -8.44 -0.12 7.01
CA GLN A 47 -9.21 -0.97 6.10
C GLN A 47 -10.68 -1.04 6.55
N GLN A 48 -10.94 -1.20 7.85
CA GLN A 48 -12.30 -1.20 8.41
C GLN A 48 -13.02 0.13 8.13
N ALA A 49 -12.36 1.26 8.33
CA ALA A 49 -12.95 2.57 8.03
C ALA A 49 -13.32 2.73 6.54
N PHE A 50 -12.51 2.19 5.61
CA PHE A 50 -12.87 2.20 4.19
C PHE A 50 -14.16 1.40 3.92
N VAL A 51 -14.40 0.30 4.63
CA VAL A 51 -15.64 -0.48 4.53
C VAL A 51 -16.82 0.31 5.12
N ASP A 52 -16.67 0.81 6.34
CA ASP A 52 -17.75 1.45 7.10
C ASP A 52 -18.30 2.71 6.41
N TYR A 53 -17.43 3.47 5.75
CA TYR A 53 -17.77 4.75 5.13
C TYR A 53 -17.89 4.69 3.61
N GLY A 54 -17.83 3.50 2.99
CA GLY A 54 -17.89 3.37 1.54
C GLY A 54 -16.72 4.06 0.82
N GLY A 55 -15.52 3.99 1.39
CA GLY A 55 -14.30 4.62 0.92
C GLY A 55 -13.69 4.01 -0.36
N LEU A 56 -14.37 3.03 -0.98
CA LEU A 56 -13.97 2.42 -2.24
C LEU A 56 -15.14 2.30 -3.22
N GLN A 57 -14.84 2.36 -4.51
CA GLN A 57 -15.78 2.05 -5.59
C GLN A 57 -15.24 0.88 -6.41
N CYS A 58 -14.41 1.13 -7.42
CA CYS A 58 -13.81 0.09 -8.26
C CYS A 58 -12.73 -0.73 -7.58
N GLY A 59 -12.12 -0.20 -6.50
CA GLY A 59 -11.10 -0.90 -5.70
C GLY A 59 -9.70 -0.96 -6.34
N PHE A 60 -9.39 -0.08 -7.30
CA PHE A 60 -8.07 0.01 -7.95
C PHE A 60 -7.23 1.18 -7.45
#